data_AF-A0A2W4ZN44-F1
#
_entry.id   AF-A0A2W4ZN44-F1
#
_cell.length_a   1.000
_cell.length_b   1.000
_cell.length_c   1.000
_cell.angle_alpha   90.00
_cell.angle_beta   90.00
_cell.angle_gamma   90.00
#
_symmetry.space_group_name_H-M   'P 1'
#
loop_
_entity.id
_entity.type
_entity.pdbx_description
1 polymer ?
#
loop_
_entity_poly.entity_id
_entity_poly.type
_entity_poly.pdbx_seq_one_letter_code
_entity_poly.pdbx_strand_id
1 'polypeptide(L)'
;MKKSLSVISAISIFTLSACISQEQADAKMAKGCESAVSAMITPQTIKEVKGFKADYEGMLGIKYRRLDVTYVENDDFAAAEKTGTCLFSEEWTAMKGSHLALLEQVTVNGKLVGKRNGVIQGSVDDFVKLTEGADTAMGQ
;
A
#
# COMPACT_ATOMS: atom_id res chain seq x y z
N MET A 1 -52.03 -9.39 -15.97
CA MET A 1 -52.42 -9.39 -14.54
C MET A 1 -51.36 -10.14 -13.76
N LYS A 2 -50.94 -9.55 -12.65
CA LYS A 2 -50.07 -10.08 -11.57
C LYS A 2 -50.29 -11.56 -11.29
N LYS A 3 -49.24 -12.33 -10.95
CA LYS A 3 -49.01 -12.92 -9.61
C LYS A 3 -47.54 -13.33 -9.45
N SER A 4 -47.05 -13.03 -8.26
CA SER A 4 -45.69 -13.04 -7.74
C SER A 4 -45.49 -14.19 -6.73
N LEU A 5 -44.27 -14.29 -6.15
CA LEU A 5 -43.81 -15.16 -5.04
C LEU A 5 -43.44 -16.61 -5.43
N SER A 6 -42.39 -17.28 -4.95
CA SER A 6 -41.39 -17.07 -3.87
C SER A 6 -40.12 -17.86 -4.28
N VAL A 7 -38.87 -17.39 -4.15
CA VAL A 7 -38.07 -17.09 -2.94
C VAL A 7 -37.60 -18.37 -2.20
N ILE A 8 -36.29 -18.36 -1.88
CA ILE A 8 -35.52 -19.16 -0.90
C ILE A 8 -35.00 -20.53 -1.37
N SER A 9 -33.83 -20.51 -2.01
CA SER A 9 -32.84 -21.56 -1.78
C SER A 9 -31.65 -20.93 -1.06
N ALA A 10 -31.41 -21.45 0.13
CA ALA A 10 -30.39 -21.09 1.10
C ALA A 10 -29.06 -20.67 0.46
N ILE A 11 -28.74 -19.38 0.54
CA ILE A 11 -27.36 -18.91 0.44
C ILE A 11 -26.67 -19.40 1.70
N SER A 12 -26.00 -20.53 1.56
CA SER A 12 -25.04 -21.04 2.53
C SER A 12 -24.15 -19.91 2.98
N ILE A 13 -24.36 -19.47 4.22
CA ILE A 13 -23.48 -18.57 4.94
C ILE A 13 -22.18 -19.35 5.15
N PHE A 14 -21.28 -19.28 4.17
CA PHE A 14 -19.91 -19.69 4.34
C PHE A 14 -19.26 -18.76 5.36
N THR A 15 -19.41 -19.15 6.62
CA THR A 15 -18.52 -18.76 7.70
C THR A 15 -17.19 -19.51 7.53
N LEU A 16 -16.41 -19.16 6.50
CA LEU A 16 -14.98 -19.44 6.49
C LEU A 16 -14.25 -18.15 6.86
N SER A 17 -13.93 -18.06 8.15
CA SER A 17 -12.74 -17.41 8.72
C SER A 17 -11.83 -16.66 7.71
N ALA A 18 -11.96 -15.34 7.70
CA ALA A 18 -10.88 -14.33 7.68
C ALA A 18 -9.56 -14.60 6.93
N CYS A 19 -9.55 -15.31 5.80
CA CYS A 19 -8.38 -15.36 4.94
C CYS A 19 -8.24 -14.02 4.21
N ILE A 20 -7.18 -13.27 4.51
CA ILE A 20 -6.86 -12.05 3.75
C ILE A 20 -6.29 -12.48 2.39
N SER A 21 -6.90 -12.00 1.29
CA SER A 21 -6.34 -12.23 -0.05
C SER A 21 -5.13 -11.32 -0.29
N GLN A 22 -4.22 -11.70 -1.21
CA GLN A 22 -3.10 -10.83 -1.56
C GLN A 22 -3.60 -9.48 -2.10
N GLU A 23 -4.69 -9.46 -2.86
CA GLU A 23 -5.27 -8.22 -3.39
C GLU A 23 -5.76 -7.29 -2.27
N GLN A 24 -6.34 -7.85 -1.20
CA GLN A 24 -6.74 -7.07 -0.02
C GLN A 24 -5.53 -6.54 0.75
N ALA A 25 -4.50 -7.36 0.90
CA ALA A 25 -3.21 -6.95 1.47
C ALA A 25 -2.56 -5.83 0.66
N ASP A 26 -2.51 -5.97 -0.67
CA ASP A 26 -1.95 -4.98 -1.59
C ASP A 26 -2.72 -3.66 -1.53
N ALA A 27 -4.06 -3.71 -1.46
CA ALA A 27 -4.88 -2.51 -1.32
C ALA A 27 -4.66 -1.79 0.01
N LYS A 28 -4.38 -2.51 1.11
CA LYS A 28 -3.97 -1.90 2.38
C LYS A 28 -2.59 -1.25 2.23
N MET A 29 -1.60 -2.00 1.74
CA MET A 29 -0.24 -1.48 1.51
C MET A 29 -0.22 -0.28 0.55
N ALA A 30 -1.11 -0.25 -0.44
CA ALA A 30 -1.26 0.90 -1.32
C ALA A 30 -1.65 2.17 -0.55
N LYS A 31 -2.58 2.10 0.42
CA LYS A 31 -2.92 3.23 1.30
C LYS A 31 -1.74 3.66 2.17
N GLY A 32 -0.99 2.69 2.70
CA GLY A 32 0.25 2.95 3.42
C GLY A 32 1.26 3.69 2.54
N CYS A 33 1.43 3.23 1.30
CA CYS A 33 2.32 3.85 0.33
C CYS A 33 1.86 5.25 -0.09
N GLU A 34 0.57 5.44 -0.34
CA GLU A 34 -0.02 6.76 -0.62
C GLU A 34 0.27 7.75 0.51
N SER A 35 0.10 7.33 1.77
CA SER A 35 0.41 8.16 2.94
C SER A 35 1.90 8.52 2.99
N ALA A 36 2.78 7.54 2.81
CA ALA A 36 4.22 7.76 2.85
C ALA A 36 4.72 8.63 1.69
N VAL A 37 4.21 8.40 0.47
CA VAL A 37 4.48 9.26 -0.70
C VAL A 37 4.02 10.68 -0.43
N SER A 38 2.80 10.85 0.12
CA SER A 38 2.24 12.16 0.45
C SER A 38 3.00 12.90 1.53
N ALA A 39 3.64 12.19 2.46
CA ALA A 39 4.50 12.79 3.47
C ALA A 39 5.89 13.18 2.92
N MET A 40 6.34 12.56 1.82
CA MET A 40 7.60 12.92 1.14
C MET A 40 7.48 14.13 0.22
N ILE A 41 6.26 14.49 -0.17
CA ILE A 41 5.96 15.68 -0.99
C ILE A 41 5.08 16.66 -0.22
N THR A 42 5.00 17.89 -0.69
CA THR A 42 4.18 18.89 -0.01
C THR A 42 2.70 18.54 -0.22
N PRO A 43 1.87 18.38 0.83
CA PRO A 43 0.50 17.87 0.69
C PRO A 43 -0.41 18.66 -0.28
N GLN A 44 -0.04 19.90 -0.59
CA GLN A 44 -0.79 20.77 -1.48
C GLN A 44 -0.54 20.50 -2.98
N THR A 45 0.45 19.67 -3.31
CA THR A 45 0.82 19.39 -4.70
C THR A 45 0.12 18.14 -5.26
N ILE A 46 -0.32 17.19 -4.42
CA ILE A 46 -1.08 16.04 -4.92
C ILE A 46 -2.53 16.43 -5.18
N LYS A 47 -2.96 16.30 -6.43
CA LYS A 47 -4.33 16.52 -6.85
C LYS A 47 -5.19 15.26 -6.68
N GLU A 48 -4.67 14.12 -7.11
CA GLU A 48 -5.36 12.83 -7.04
C GLU A 48 -4.37 11.68 -7.11
N VAL A 49 -4.73 10.54 -6.50
CA VAL A 49 -4.07 9.26 -6.72
C VAL A 49 -4.87 8.48 -7.77
N LYS A 50 -4.22 8.05 -8.85
CA LYS A 50 -4.88 7.36 -9.97
C LYS A 50 -4.99 5.85 -9.78
N GLY A 51 -4.09 5.28 -8.99
CA GLY A 51 -4.07 3.86 -8.70
C GLY A 51 -2.67 3.38 -8.31
N PHE A 52 -2.55 2.07 -8.17
CA PHE A 52 -1.30 1.43 -7.80
C PHE A 52 -1.05 0.16 -8.62
N LYS A 53 0.22 -0.22 -8.71
CA LYS A 53 0.66 -1.51 -9.22
C LYS A 53 1.46 -2.22 -8.13
N ALA A 54 1.16 -3.48 -7.89
CA ALA A 54 1.91 -4.31 -6.95
C ALA A 54 2.76 -5.35 -7.70
N ASP A 55 4.02 -5.51 -7.29
CA ASP A 55 4.95 -6.50 -7.82
C ASP A 55 5.79 -7.10 -6.67
N TYR A 56 6.60 -8.11 -6.97
CA TYR A 56 7.59 -8.64 -6.04
C TYR A 56 9.00 -8.21 -6.44
N GLU A 57 9.75 -7.67 -5.49
CA GLU A 57 11.17 -7.38 -5.66
C GLU A 57 11.99 -8.32 -4.76
N GLY A 58 12.76 -9.21 -5.38
CA GLY A 58 13.64 -10.13 -4.67
C GLY A 58 15.08 -9.67 -4.72
N MET A 59 15.77 -9.65 -3.58
CA MET A 59 17.22 -9.50 -3.51
C MET A 59 17.80 -10.51 -2.52
N LEU A 60 18.67 -11.41 -3.01
CA LEU A 60 19.45 -12.35 -2.19
C LEU A 60 18.65 -13.05 -1.07
N GLY A 61 17.53 -13.68 -1.42
CA GLY A 61 16.72 -14.46 -0.47
C GLY A 61 15.71 -13.66 0.35
N ILE A 62 15.75 -12.33 0.32
CA ILE A 62 14.71 -11.47 0.89
C ILE A 62 13.73 -11.09 -0.22
N LYS A 63 12.43 -11.24 0.04
CA LYS A 63 11.35 -10.84 -0.86
C LYS A 63 10.63 -9.63 -0.27
N TYR A 64 10.59 -8.55 -1.03
CA TYR A 64 9.80 -7.38 -0.72
C TYR A 64 8.59 -7.33 -1.65
N ARG A 65 7.48 -6.77 -1.15
CA ARG A 65 6.37 -6.33 -1.99
C ARG A 65 6.63 -4.91 -2.44
N ARG A 66 6.74 -4.70 -3.75
CA ARG A 66 6.86 -3.37 -4.34
C ARG A 66 5.48 -2.84 -4.69
N LEU A 67 5.17 -1.63 -4.23
CA LEU A 67 3.97 -0.89 -4.60
C LEU A 67 4.39 0.39 -5.33
N ASP A 68 3.98 0.52 -6.59
CA ASP A 68 4.13 1.76 -7.37
C ASP A 68 2.78 2.50 -7.38
N VAL A 69 2.72 3.65 -6.74
CA VAL A 69 1.53 4.51 -6.65
C VAL A 69 1.65 5.63 -7.67
N THR A 70 0.69 5.71 -8.59
CA THR A 70 0.62 6.81 -9.58
C THR A 70 -0.27 7.92 -9.05
N TYR A 71 0.26 9.13 -9.00
CA TYR A 71 -0.44 10.32 -8.54
C TYR A 71 -0.27 11.48 -9.52
N VAL A 72 -1.19 12.43 -9.47
CA VAL A 72 -1.11 13.68 -10.24
C VAL A 72 -0.60 14.77 -9.32
N GLU A 73 0.54 15.34 -9.70
CA GLU A 73 1.12 16.49 -9.03
C GLU A 73 0.76 17.77 -9.82
N ASN A 74 0.22 18.78 -9.15
CA ASN A 74 0.11 20.13 -9.69
C ASN A 74 1.46 20.82 -9.54
N ASP A 75 2.16 20.96 -10.66
CA ASP A 75 3.19 21.99 -10.79
C ASP A 75 2.47 23.25 -11.30
N ASP A 76 2.80 24.45 -10.83
CA ASP A 76 2.01 25.70 -10.95
C ASP A 76 1.51 26.06 -12.37
N PHE A 77 2.01 25.37 -13.40
CA PHE A 77 1.68 25.53 -14.82
C PHE A 77 1.03 24.31 -15.48
N ALA A 78 1.12 23.10 -14.91
CA ALA A 78 0.54 21.88 -15.47
C ALA A 78 0.43 20.72 -14.45
N ALA A 79 -0.63 19.92 -14.60
CA ALA A 79 -0.77 18.66 -13.88
C ALA A 79 0.09 17.57 -14.56
N ALA A 80 1.00 16.94 -13.80
CA ALA A 80 1.87 15.88 -14.29
C ALA A 80 1.61 14.57 -13.53
N GLU A 81 1.57 13.45 -14.26
CA GLU A 81 1.57 12.14 -13.64
C GLU A 81 2.97 11.79 -13.13
N LYS A 82 3.02 11.34 -11.88
CA LYS A 82 4.22 10.92 -11.17
C LYS A 82 3.98 9.57 -10.55
N THR A 83 5.06 8.88 -10.22
CA THR A 83 5.02 7.59 -9.53
C THR A 83 5.90 7.66 -8.31
N GLY A 84 5.33 7.30 -7.16
CA GLY A 84 6.07 6.99 -5.94
C GLY A 84 6.17 5.48 -5.77
N THR A 85 7.32 4.99 -5.32
CA THR A 85 7.56 3.55 -5.13
C THR A 85 7.79 3.28 -3.65
N CYS A 86 7.09 2.28 -3.11
CA CYS A 86 7.31 1.77 -1.77
C CYS A 86 7.74 0.30 -1.80
N LEU A 87 8.58 -0.09 -0.86
CA LEU A 87 8.92 -1.49 -0.59
C LEU A 87 8.42 -1.86 0.80
N PHE A 88 7.71 -2.98 0.88
CA PHE A 88 7.24 -3.56 2.12
C PHE A 88 7.88 -4.93 2.35
N SER A 89 8.26 -5.21 3.59
CA SER A 89 8.45 -6.58 4.05
C SER A 89 7.08 -7.12 4.51
N GLU A 90 6.74 -8.34 4.11
CA GLU A 90 5.44 -8.95 4.44
C GLU A 90 5.63 -10.17 5.34
N GLU A 91 4.79 -10.28 6.35
CA GLU A 91 4.64 -11.47 7.18
C GLU A 91 3.20 -11.98 7.13
N TRP A 92 3.06 -13.26 6.79
CA TRP A 92 1.79 -13.96 6.74
C TRP A 92 1.74 -15.01 7.84
N THR A 93 0.70 -14.97 8.67
CA THR A 93 0.50 -16.04 9.66
C THR A 93 -0.01 -17.33 9.00
N ALA A 94 0.12 -18.44 9.73
CA ALA A 94 -0.34 -19.74 9.25
C ALA A 94 -1.79 -19.67 8.75
N MET A 95 -2.05 -20.30 7.60
CA MET A 95 -3.35 -20.29 6.92
C MET A 95 -3.82 -18.91 6.41
N LYS A 96 -2.93 -17.89 6.32
CA LYS A 96 -3.26 -16.51 5.89
C LYS A 96 -4.36 -15.86 6.74
N GLY A 97 -4.43 -16.24 8.02
CA GLY A 97 -5.40 -15.67 8.98
C GLY A 97 -5.10 -14.21 9.35
N SER A 98 -3.86 -13.75 9.12
CA SER A 98 -3.48 -12.34 9.20
C SER A 98 -2.31 -12.04 8.26
N HIS A 99 -2.20 -10.75 7.92
CA HIS A 99 -1.15 -10.15 7.11
C HIS A 99 -0.61 -8.95 7.86
N LEU A 100 0.71 -8.87 8.00
CA LEU A 100 1.44 -7.71 8.49
C LEU A 100 2.38 -7.26 7.38
N ALA A 101 2.43 -5.96 7.13
CA ALA A 101 3.36 -5.37 6.18
C ALA A 101 4.10 -4.22 6.84
N LEU A 102 5.43 -4.18 6.75
CA LEU A 102 6.24 -3.09 7.30
C LEU A 102 6.86 -2.31 6.16
N LEU A 103 6.72 -0.99 6.19
CA LEU A 103 7.33 -0.12 5.20
C LEU A 103 8.85 -0.11 5.41
N GLU A 104 9.59 -0.59 4.40
CA GLU A 104 11.04 -0.64 4.43
C GLU A 104 11.66 0.54 3.70
N GLN A 105 11.03 1.00 2.61
CA GLN A 105 11.60 2.05 1.77
C GLN A 105 10.52 2.80 1.01
N VAL A 106 10.72 4.11 0.81
CA VAL A 106 9.92 4.95 -0.09
C VAL A 106 10.86 5.73 -0.99
N THR A 107 10.52 5.79 -2.28
CA THR A 107 11.21 6.58 -3.29
C THR A 107 10.22 7.48 -4.00
N VAL A 108 10.46 8.80 -3.98
CA VAL A 108 9.65 9.80 -4.68
C VAL A 108 10.57 10.83 -5.33
N ASN A 109 10.36 11.13 -6.61
CA ASN A 109 11.14 12.14 -7.34
C ASN A 109 12.67 11.96 -7.21
N GLY A 110 13.15 10.69 -7.15
CA GLY A 110 14.56 10.36 -6.97
C GLY A 110 15.10 10.47 -5.55
N LYS A 111 14.32 11.02 -4.60
CA LYS A 111 14.64 10.98 -3.16
C LYS A 111 14.20 9.63 -2.61
N LEU A 112 15.09 8.99 -1.85
CA LEU A 112 14.85 7.70 -1.21
C LEU A 112 15.00 7.87 0.31
N VAL A 113 14.01 7.39 1.07
CA VAL A 113 14.06 7.27 2.52
C VAL A 113 13.71 5.84 2.93
N GLY A 114 14.52 5.27 3.82
CA GLY A 114 14.25 3.97 4.42
C GLY A 114 15.47 3.08 4.51
N LYS A 115 15.25 1.80 4.73
CA LYS A 115 16.29 0.80 4.95
C LYS A 115 16.41 -0.10 3.73
N ARG A 116 17.64 -0.22 3.20
CA ARG A 116 17.97 -1.22 2.19
C ARG A 116 19.21 -1.99 2.60
N ASN A 117 19.11 -3.31 2.68
CA ASN A 117 20.21 -4.21 3.05
C ASN A 117 20.88 -3.83 4.40
N GLY A 118 20.10 -3.40 5.38
CA GLY A 118 20.61 -3.02 6.70
C GLY A 118 21.18 -1.60 6.80
N VAL A 119 21.18 -0.82 5.72
CA VAL A 119 21.63 0.58 5.72
C VAL A 119 20.42 1.49 5.60
N ILE A 120 20.31 2.45 6.53
CA ILE A 120 19.32 3.52 6.43
C ILE A 120 19.83 4.56 5.44
N GLN A 121 18.99 4.88 4.46
CA GLN A 121 19.18 5.95 3.51
C GLN A 121 18.18 7.07 3.87
N GLY A 122 18.67 8.30 3.99
CA GLY A 122 17.89 9.43 4.49
C GLY A 122 17.97 9.63 6.00
N SER A 123 17.06 10.44 6.55
CA SER A 123 16.98 10.73 7.99
C SER A 123 16.21 9.61 8.71
N VAL A 124 16.72 9.19 9.88
CA VAL A 124 16.02 8.22 10.75
C VAL A 124 14.67 8.78 11.20
N ASP A 125 14.62 10.05 11.58
CA ASP A 125 13.38 10.70 12.03
C ASP A 125 12.35 10.78 10.91
N ASP A 126 12.79 11.01 9.67
CA ASP A 126 11.90 11.01 8.50
C ASP A 126 11.38 9.59 8.26
N PHE A 127 12.25 8.58 8.36
CA PHE A 127 11.85 7.20 8.18
C PHE A 127 10.81 6.76 9.22
N VAL A 128 11.02 7.08 10.50
CA VAL A 128 10.06 6.76 11.58
C VAL A 128 8.70 7.40 11.31
N LYS A 129 8.66 8.69 10.93
CA LYS A 129 7.39 9.37 10.60
C LYS A 129 6.69 8.73 9.41
N LEU A 130 7.44 8.34 8.39
CA LEU A 130 6.89 7.67 7.20
C LEU A 130 6.31 6.30 7.55
N THR A 131 7.00 5.51 8.38
CA THR A 131 6.51 4.20 8.81
C THR A 131 5.26 4.33 9.68
N GLU A 132 5.23 5.25 10.65
CA GLU A 132 4.06 5.48 11.52
C GLU A 132 2.84 5.95 10.71
N GLY A 133 3.04 6.83 9.73
CA GLY A 133 1.98 7.28 8.83
C GLY A 133 1.44 6.14 7.96
N ALA A 134 2.33 5.31 7.42
CA ALA A 134 1.95 4.14 6.63
C ALA A 134 1.17 3.12 7.46
N ASP A 135 1.63 2.79 8.68
CA ASP A 135 0.96 1.86 9.60
C ASP A 135 -0.46 2.35 9.94
N THR A 136 -0.58 3.62 10.31
CA THR A 136 -1.87 4.26 10.57
C THR A 136 -2.81 4.16 9.35
N ALA A 137 -2.30 4.41 8.15
CA ALA A 137 -3.09 4.35 6.92
C ALA A 137 -3.48 2.92 6.50
N MET A 138 -2.65 1.93 6.83
CA MET A 138 -2.94 0.50 6.65
C MET A 138 -3.95 -0.02 7.69
N GLY A 139 -4.09 0.68 8.82
CA GLY A 139 -4.98 0.33 9.92
C GLY A 139 -4.41 -0.77 10.80
N GLN A 140 -3.12 -0.67 11.12
CA GLN A 140 -2.37 -1.61 11.97
C GLN A 140 -1.68 -0.89 13.13
#